data_AF-A0A9Q1GZM0-F1
#
_entry.id   AF-A0A9Q1GZM0-F1
#
_cell.length_a   1.000
_cell.length_b   1.000
_cell.length_c   1.000
_cell.angle_alpha   90.00
_cell.angle_beta   90.00
_cell.angle_gamma   90.00
#
_symmetry.space_group_name_H-M   'P 1'
#
loop_
_entity.id
_entity.type
_entity.pdbx_description
1 polymer ?
#
loop_
_entity_poly.entity_id
_entity_poly.type
_entity_poly.pdbx_seq_one_letter_code
_entity_poly.pdbx_strand_id
1 'polypeptide(L)'
;MSELPAAPWTEVSIDFSGPFPSGDYLLVITDDYSRYPIVEITKSTSAKASFLILDNIFHLFESHKWSKQITDHLSKDMSFVNLLSTLVFDTGK
;
A
#
# COMPACT_ATOMS: atom_id res chain seq x y z
N MET A 1 14.08 11.21 -17.13
CA MET A 1 13.09 10.12 -17.25
C MET A 1 13.49 9.07 -16.22
N SER A 2 12.58 8.61 -15.35
CA SER A 2 12.96 7.53 -14.42
C SER A 2 13.20 6.25 -15.21
N GLU A 3 14.16 5.46 -14.77
CA GLU A 3 14.45 4.17 -15.39
C GLU A 3 13.27 3.23 -15.17
N LEU A 4 13.00 2.37 -16.16
CA LEU A 4 11.95 1.35 -16.04
C LEU A 4 12.40 0.29 -15.02
N PRO A 5 11.52 -0.18 -14.13
CA PRO A 5 11.86 -1.24 -13.19
C PRO A 5 12.31 -2.51 -13.91
N ALA A 6 13.10 -3.34 -13.25
CA ALA A 6 13.63 -4.57 -13.86
C ALA A 6 12.56 -5.66 -14.05
N ALA A 7 11.46 -5.63 -13.28
CA ALA A 7 10.40 -6.63 -13.31
C ALA A 7 9.04 -6.06 -12.85
N PRO A 8 7.92 -6.71 -13.24
CA PRO A 8 6.59 -6.37 -12.72
C PRO A 8 6.53 -6.41 -11.20
N TRP A 9 5.72 -5.53 -10.59
CA TRP A 9 5.46 -5.47 -9.15
C TRP A 9 6.70 -5.18 -8.29
N THR A 10 7.77 -4.64 -8.90
CA THR A 10 8.99 -4.22 -8.17
C THR A 10 8.82 -2.82 -7.59
N GLU A 11 8.26 -1.91 -8.39
CA GLU A 11 7.93 -0.55 -8.00
C GLU A 11 6.46 -0.33 -8.34
N VAL A 12 5.71 0.17 -7.37
CA VAL A 12 4.30 0.50 -7.51
C VAL A 12 4.08 1.93 -7.03
N SER A 13 3.30 2.66 -7.80
CA SER A 13 2.84 3.99 -7.45
C SER A 13 1.46 3.90 -6.86
N ILE A 14 1.25 4.53 -5.71
CA ILE A 14 0.00 4.48 -4.96
C ILE A 14 -0.54 5.89 -4.82
N ASP A 15 -1.82 6.09 -5.15
CA ASP A 15 -2.50 7.37 -5.03
C ASP A 15 -3.92 7.19 -4.47
N PHE A 16 -4.46 8.26 -3.90
CA PHE A 16 -5.84 8.32 -3.42
C PHE A 16 -6.66 9.28 -4.28
N SER A 17 -7.72 8.75 -4.89
CA SER A 17 -8.73 9.58 -5.53
C SER A 17 -9.92 9.77 -4.59
N GLY A 18 -10.29 11.02 -4.30
CA GLY A 18 -11.43 11.33 -3.45
C GLY A 18 -11.24 12.62 -2.63
N PRO A 19 -12.18 12.92 -1.71
CA PRO A 19 -13.37 12.14 -1.36
C PRO A 19 -14.50 12.26 -2.41
N PHE A 20 -15.13 11.14 -2.73
CA PHE A 20 -16.33 11.13 -3.57
C PHE A 20 -17.57 11.58 -2.77
N PRO A 21 -18.69 11.95 -3.44
CA PRO A 21 -19.92 12.37 -2.74
C PRO A 21 -20.49 11.34 -1.76
N SER A 22 -20.12 10.06 -1.90
CA SER A 22 -20.46 8.98 -0.97
C SER A 22 -19.61 8.96 0.31
N GLY A 23 -18.55 9.75 0.38
CA GLY A 23 -17.56 9.72 1.47
C GLY A 23 -16.48 8.64 1.30
N ASP A 24 -16.48 7.93 0.17
CA ASP A 24 -15.48 6.92 -0.13
C ASP A 24 -14.24 7.52 -0.83
N TYR A 25 -13.13 6.81 -0.73
CA TYR A 25 -11.89 7.06 -1.45
C TYR A 25 -11.58 5.85 -2.34
N LEU A 26 -10.90 6.10 -3.45
CA LEU A 26 -10.32 5.05 -4.27
C LEU A 26 -8.81 5.03 -4.03
N LEU A 27 -8.30 3.88 -3.59
CA LEU A 27 -6.89 3.59 -3.57
C LEU A 27 -6.50 3.06 -4.95
N VAL A 28 -5.71 3.83 -5.69
CA VAL A 28 -5.22 3.47 -7.02
C VAL A 28 -3.78 3.02 -6.87
N ILE A 29 -3.50 1.78 -7.25
CA ILE A 29 -2.18 1.15 -7.20
C ILE A 29 -1.79 0.84 -8.64
N THR A 30 -0.75 1.47 -9.14
CA THR A 30 -0.27 1.27 -10.51
C THR A 30 1.10 0.61 -10.48
N ASP A 31 1.24 -0.50 -11.18
CA ASP A 31 2.57 -1.10 -11.39
C ASP A 31 3.38 -0.23 -12.36
N ASP A 32 4.56 0.22 -11.93
CA ASP A 32 5.37 1.14 -12.73
C ASP A 32 6.05 0.46 -13.91
N TYR A 33 6.15 -0.87 -13.89
CA TYR A 33 6.65 -1.65 -15.01
C TYR A 33 5.58 -1.87 -16.09
N SER A 34 4.47 -2.52 -15.74
CA SER A 34 3.42 -2.89 -16.70
C SER A 34 2.40 -1.79 -16.97
N ARG A 35 2.41 -0.71 -16.17
CA ARG A 35 1.37 0.34 -16.18
C ARG A 35 -0.04 -0.19 -15.92
N TYR A 36 -0.15 -1.33 -15.25
CA TYR A 36 -1.42 -1.95 -14.91
C TYR A 36 -1.99 -1.29 -13.63
N PRO A 37 -3.17 -0.64 -13.68
CA PRO A 37 -3.80 -0.04 -12.52
C PRO A 37 -4.73 -1.03 -11.81
N ILE A 38 -4.63 -1.08 -10.48
CA ILE A 38 -5.58 -1.73 -9.58
C ILE A 38 -6.25 -0.64 -8.77
N VAL A 39 -7.57 -0.72 -8.65
CA VAL A 39 -8.37 0.28 -7.94
C VAL A 39 -9.21 -0.42 -6.89
N GLU A 40 -9.06 0.02 -5.64
CA GLU A 40 -9.78 -0.52 -4.50
C GLU A 40 -10.52 0.58 -3.75
N ILE A 41 -11.75 0.30 -3.33
CA ILE A 41 -12.57 1.27 -2.61
C ILE A 41 -12.21 1.19 -1.12
N THR A 42 -11.81 2.32 -0.54
CA THR A 42 -11.53 2.43 0.90
C THR A 42 -12.30 3.60 1.52
N LYS A 43 -12.77 3.40 2.74
CA LYS A 43 -13.38 4.49 3.55
C LYS A 43 -12.37 5.24 4.39
N SER A 44 -11.10 4.84 4.34
CA SER A 44 -10.03 5.40 5.16
C SER A 44 -8.75 5.52 4.33
N THR A 45 -8.13 6.70 4.40
CA THR A 45 -6.79 6.98 3.85
C THR A 45 -5.67 6.59 4.82
N SER A 46 -6.00 5.86 5.90
CA SER A 46 -5.00 5.43 6.88
C SER A 46 -3.98 4.45 6.26
N ALA A 47 -2.75 4.49 6.78
CA ALA A 47 -1.71 3.56 6.38
C ALA A 47 -2.14 2.09 6.58
N LYS A 48 -2.89 1.78 7.65
CA LYS A 48 -3.38 0.43 7.95
C LYS A 48 -4.37 -0.08 6.89
N ALA A 49 -5.36 0.74 6.53
CA ALA A 49 -6.35 0.36 5.52
C ALA A 49 -5.67 0.12 4.16
N SER A 50 -4.74 0.99 3.80
CA SER A 50 -3.98 0.89 2.55
C SER A 50 -3.04 -0.32 2.53
N PHE A 51 -2.38 -0.60 3.65
CA PHE A 51 -1.52 -1.76 3.82
C PHE A 51 -2.29 -3.08 3.68
N LEU A 52 -3.47 -3.20 4.30
CA LEU A 52 -4.30 -4.40 4.18
C LEU A 52 -4.73 -4.67 2.73
N ILE A 53 -5.06 -3.60 1.99
CA ILE A 53 -5.40 -3.71 0.57
C ILE A 53 -4.19 -4.16 -0.25
N LEU A 54 -3.02 -3.54 -0.02
CA LEU A 54 -1.79 -3.94 -0.68
C LEU A 54 -1.44 -5.40 -0.39
N ASP A 55 -1.49 -5.83 0.87
CA ASP A 55 -1.16 -7.21 1.26
C ASP A 55 -2.06 -8.24 0.56
N ASN A 56 -3.37 -7.94 0.42
CA ASN A 56 -4.29 -8.77 -0.34
C ASN A 56 -3.95 -8.83 -1.83
N ILE A 57 -3.63 -7.68 -2.44
CA ILE A 57 -3.23 -7.58 -3.85
C ILE A 57 -1.94 -8.38 -4.08
N PHE A 58 -0.91 -8.19 -3.26
CA PHE A 58 0.36 -8.89 -3.44
C PHE A 58 0.27 -10.40 -3.19
N HIS A 59 -0.62 -10.84 -2.29
CA HIS A 59 -0.97 -12.26 -2.18
C HIS A 59 -1.61 -12.81 -3.46
N LEU A 60 -2.49 -12.04 -4.11
CA LEU A 60 -3.14 -12.44 -5.36
C LEU A 60 -2.14 -12.60 -6.52
N PHE A 61 -1.09 -11.77 -6.56
CA PHE A 61 -0.06 -11.81 -7.60
C PHE A 61 1.13 -12.74 -7.28
N GLU A 62 1.02 -13.57 -6.22
CA GLU A 62 2.08 -14.50 -5.76
C GLU A 62 3.46 -13.84 -5.59
N SER A 63 3.46 -12.54 -5.27
CA SER A 63 4.70 -11.77 -5.08
C SER A 63 5.26 -12.03 -3.67
N HIS A 64 5.80 -13.23 -3.46
CA HIS A 64 6.43 -13.64 -2.19
C HIS A 64 7.62 -12.77 -1.77
N LYS A 65 8.11 -11.87 -2.63
CA LYS A 65 9.26 -10.99 -2.36
C LYS A 65 8.91 -9.73 -1.57
N TRP A 66 7.69 -9.22 -1.67
CA TRP A 66 7.38 -7.87 -1.18
C TRP A 66 7.25 -7.80 0.35
N SER A 67 6.76 -8.86 1.00
CA SER A 67 6.62 -8.93 2.47
C SER A 67 7.96 -8.74 3.20
N LYS A 68 9.06 -9.29 2.67
CA LYS A 68 10.40 -9.07 3.20
C LYS A 68 10.88 -7.64 2.99
N GLN A 69 10.68 -7.10 1.79
CA GLN A 69 11.16 -5.77 1.42
C GLN A 69 10.45 -4.65 2.20
N ILE A 70 9.16 -4.78 2.47
CA ILE A 70 8.41 -3.88 3.34
C ILE A 70 8.90 -3.97 4.78
N THR A 71 9.10 -5.18 5.31
CA THR A 71 9.53 -5.35 6.71
C THR A 71 10.88 -4.67 6.92
N ASP A 72 11.79 -4.77 5.95
CA ASP A 72 13.10 -4.12 5.97
C ASP A 72 13.02 -2.59 5.80
N HIS A 73 12.07 -2.08 5.01
CA HIS A 73 11.84 -0.65 4.83
C HIS A 73 11.15 -0.02 6.05
N LEU A 74 10.10 -0.65 6.57
CA LEU A 74 9.43 -0.25 7.80
C LEU A 74 10.40 -0.31 8.98
N SER A 75 11.25 -1.35 9.09
CA SER A 75 12.29 -1.41 10.12
C SER A 75 13.26 -0.22 10.11
N LYS A 76 13.43 0.47 8.97
CA LYS A 76 14.32 1.63 8.85
C LYS A 76 13.60 2.96 9.11
N ASP A 77 12.32 3.05 8.77
CA ASP A 77 11.47 4.20 9.09
C ASP A 77 10.79 4.00 10.46
N MET A 78 11.53 4.30 11.53
CA MET A 78 11.03 4.24 12.92
C MET A 78 9.74 5.06 13.16
N SER A 79 9.45 6.08 12.34
CA SER A 79 8.20 6.84 12.40
C SER A 79 6.98 6.02 11.97
N PHE A 80 7.11 5.17 10.95
CA PHE A 80 6.04 4.29 10.46
C PHE A 80 5.84 3.06 11.35
N VAL A 81 6.91 2.50 11.93
CA VAL A 81 6.77 1.41 12.93
C VAL A 81 6.07 1.92 14.19
N ASN A 82 6.40 3.12 14.64
CA ASN A 82 5.71 3.75 15.78
C ASN A 82 4.26 4.13 15.44
N LEU A 83 3.96 4.53 14.20
CA LEU A 83 2.58 4.78 13.76
C LEU A 83 1.76 3.49 13.70
N LEU A 84 2.35 2.40 13.20
CA LEU A 84 1.73 1.07 13.14
C LEU A 84 1.59 0.43 14.52
N SER A 85 2.58 0.59 15.41
CA SER A 85 2.50 0.07 16.79
C SER A 85 1.50 0.87 17.63
N THR A 86 1.47 2.20 17.50
CA THR A 86 0.53 3.07 18.22
C THR A 86 -0.91 2.84 17.77
N LEU A 87 -1.17 2.61 16.48
CA LEU A 87 -2.51 2.27 15.97
C LEU A 87 -2.93 0.81 16.20
N VAL A 88 -1.98 -0.10 16.45
CA VAL A 88 -2.28 -1.49 16.85
C VAL A 88 -2.60 -1.58 18.35
N PHE A 89 -2.05 -0.70 19.19
CA PHE A 89 -2.35 -0.65 20.62
C PHE A 89 -3.59 0.18 21.00
N ASP A 90 -4.17 0.98 20.10
CA ASP A 90 -5.29 1.89 20.43
C ASP A 90 -6.70 1.36 20.03
N THR A 91 -6.83 0.12 19.55
CA THR A 91 -8.12 -0.59 19.52
C THR A 91 -8.25 -1.52 20.72
N GLY A 92 -8.13 -0.93 21.91
CA GLY A 92 -8.20 -1.59 23.20
C GLY A 92 -8.88 -0.72 24.25
N LYS A 93 -10.09 -0.24 23.96
CA LYS A 93 -11.07 0.19 24.96
C LYS A 93 -12.49 0.06 24.43
#